data_AF-A0A7M7MWI1-F1
#
_entry.id   AF-A0A7M7MWI1-F1
#
_cell.length_a   1.000
_cell.length_b   1.000
_cell.length_c   1.000
_cell.angle_alpha   90.00
_cell.angle_beta   90.00
_cell.angle_gamma   90.00
#
_symmetry.space_group_name_H-M   'P 1'
#
loop_
_entity.id
_entity.type
_entity.pdbx_description
1 polymer ?
#
loop_
_entity_poly.entity_id
_entity_poly.type
_entity_poly.pdbx_seq_one_letter_code
_entity_poly.pdbx_strand_id
1 'polypeptide(L)'
;MLPQLAVLAKILCLLMVVMCGAVPAMVRSVSLYSTCSSGNVTVMGRLIKAVERTDHNAPYQKLTTQSEDFSKMLYIFAEKSQRYICFNKKWKLVGLLKKQKGYCQFYEEYNGSYLTYRNVNNSRYLGFNKSGYPIKNRGRQECFNFIKYNPHADINHHNSLVNADMGGMGPRDPYVVSRKPSPARDNTKNSLLQADSTRETIHTTHHYRHSNRWKMRQGEKMSAPRRWPHESRLFVEANKY
;
A
#
# COMPACT_ATOMS: atom_id res chain seq x y z
N MET A 1 -6.53 30.68 51.63
CA MET A 1 -7.01 29.95 50.42
C MET A 1 -5.92 29.65 49.37
N LEU A 2 -4.75 30.30 49.38
CA LEU A 2 -3.63 30.00 48.46
C LEU A 2 -2.96 28.60 48.53
N PRO A 3 -2.89 27.88 49.67
CA PRO A 3 -2.12 26.63 49.71
C PRO A 3 -2.78 25.47 48.94
N GLN A 4 -4.11 25.44 48.82
CA GLN A 4 -4.82 24.39 48.09
C GLN A 4 -4.59 24.46 46.57
N LEU A 5 -4.53 25.68 46.01
CA LEU A 5 -4.26 25.90 44.58
C LEU A 5 -2.84 25.45 44.20
N ALA A 6 -1.85 25.71 45.06
CA ALA A 6 -0.47 25.29 44.83
C ALA A 6 -0.29 23.76 44.90
N VAL A 7 -1.02 23.10 45.81
CA VAL A 7 -1.04 21.64 45.91
C VAL A 7 -1.72 21.02 44.69
N LEU A 8 -2.87 21.56 44.26
CA LEU A 8 -3.56 21.13 43.04
C LEU A 8 -2.69 21.29 41.80
N ALA A 9 -2.03 22.44 41.63
CA ALA A 9 -1.13 22.67 40.49
C ALA A 9 0.04 21.67 40.47
N LYS A 10 0.65 21.37 41.63
CA LYS A 10 1.70 20.35 41.73
C LYS A 10 1.20 18.95 41.38
N ILE A 11 0.01 18.58 41.85
CA ILE A 11 -0.61 17.28 41.52
C ILE A 11 -0.91 17.19 40.03
N LEU A 12 -1.49 18.24 39.43
CA LEU A 12 -1.75 18.29 37.99
C LEU A 12 -0.46 18.20 37.18
N CYS A 13 0.60 18.90 37.56
CA CYS A 13 1.91 18.79 36.90
C CYS A 13 2.50 17.38 37.01
N LEU A 14 2.41 16.74 38.18
CA LEU A 14 2.87 15.36 38.37
C LEU A 14 2.05 14.38 37.54
N LEU A 15 0.73 14.53 37.50
CA LEU A 15 -0.15 13.70 36.67
C LEU A 15 0.15 13.91 35.18
N MET A 16 0.38 15.15 34.73
CA MET A 16 0.78 15.43 33.34
C MET A 16 2.13 14.78 33.00
N VAL A 17 3.12 14.82 33.90
CA VAL A 17 4.43 14.17 33.68
C VAL A 17 4.28 12.64 33.65
N VAL A 18 3.46 12.06 34.53
CA VAL A 18 3.19 10.61 34.55
C VAL A 18 2.45 10.17 33.29
N MET A 19 1.44 10.93 32.83
CA MET A 19 0.68 10.60 31.63
C MET A 19 1.47 10.83 30.33
N CYS A 20 2.32 11.87 30.28
CA CYS A 20 3.24 12.09 29.17
C CYS A 20 4.39 11.06 29.14
N GLY A 21 4.84 10.58 30.30
CA GLY A 21 5.80 9.47 30.42
C GLY A 21 5.19 8.10 30.15
N ALA A 22 3.87 7.96 30.31
CA ALA A 22 3.10 6.75 30.03
C ALA A 22 2.42 6.79 28.64
N VAL A 23 2.89 7.62 27.71
CA VAL A 23 2.45 7.53 26.31
C VAL A 23 2.80 6.12 25.84
N PRO A 24 1.79 5.25 25.59
CA PRO A 24 2.06 3.93 25.07
C PRO A 24 2.83 4.14 23.78
N ALA A 25 4.02 3.55 23.69
CA ALA A 25 4.87 3.62 22.53
C ALA A 25 4.03 3.51 21.25
N MET A 26 3.83 4.65 20.58
CA MET A 26 2.95 4.93 19.45
C MET A 26 2.44 3.66 18.71
N VAL A 27 1.37 3.06 19.22
CA VAL A 27 0.78 1.85 18.65
C VAL A 27 -0.17 2.28 17.53
N ARG A 28 0.23 2.08 16.27
CA ARG A 28 -0.61 2.39 15.10
C ARG A 28 -0.88 1.15 14.27
N SER A 29 -2.15 0.95 13.92
CA SER A 29 -2.55 -0.06 12.93
C SER A 29 -2.04 0.35 11.55
N VAL A 30 -1.38 -0.57 10.87
CA VAL A 30 -0.75 -0.37 9.57
C VAL A 30 -0.92 -1.61 8.70
N SER A 31 -0.78 -1.41 7.39
CA SER A 31 -0.54 -2.47 6.42
C SER A 31 0.83 -2.25 5.80
N LEU A 32 1.52 -3.35 5.51
CA LEU A 32 2.82 -3.35 4.82
C LEU A 32 2.64 -3.96 3.43
N TYR A 33 2.76 -3.14 2.39
CA TYR A 33 2.73 -3.57 1.00
C TYR A 33 4.14 -3.89 0.51
N SER A 34 4.38 -5.10 0.02
CA SER A 34 5.64 -5.47 -0.60
C SER A 34 5.66 -5.02 -2.05
N THR A 35 6.67 -4.24 -2.43
CA THR A 35 6.82 -3.74 -3.80
C THR A 35 7.16 -4.83 -4.81
N CYS A 36 7.75 -5.95 -4.35
CA CYS A 36 8.19 -7.03 -5.23
C CYS A 36 7.10 -8.06 -5.51
N SER A 37 6.25 -8.39 -4.53
CA SER A 37 5.11 -9.29 -4.74
C SER A 37 3.82 -8.56 -5.13
N SER A 38 3.81 -7.23 -5.08
CA SER A 38 2.62 -6.40 -5.25
C SER A 38 1.46 -6.79 -4.31
N GLY A 39 1.80 -7.20 -3.09
CA GLY A 39 0.84 -7.72 -2.11
C GLY A 39 1.10 -7.25 -0.69
N ASN A 40 0.09 -7.35 0.16
CA ASN A 40 0.18 -6.99 1.56
C ASN A 40 0.67 -8.17 2.40
N VAL A 41 1.53 -7.85 3.38
CA VAL A 41 1.98 -8.82 4.38
C VAL A 41 0.77 -9.38 5.12
N THR A 42 0.60 -10.68 5.02
CA THR A 42 -0.52 -11.47 5.53
C THR A 42 0.04 -12.51 6.49
N VAL A 43 -0.44 -12.54 7.74
CA VAL A 43 0.02 -13.46 8.78
C VAL A 43 -1.11 -14.38 9.20
N MET A 44 -1.11 -15.61 8.68
CA MET A 44 -2.11 -16.64 8.98
C MET A 44 -1.47 -17.77 9.79
N GLY A 45 -1.77 -17.81 11.08
CA GLY A 45 -1.07 -18.70 12.01
C GLY A 45 0.43 -18.43 11.96
N ARG A 46 1.25 -19.48 11.80
CA ARG A 46 2.71 -19.35 11.74
C ARG A 46 3.22 -18.90 10.35
N LEU A 47 2.39 -18.97 9.32
CA LEU A 47 2.75 -18.67 7.94
C LEU A 47 2.66 -17.16 7.68
N ILE A 48 3.68 -16.63 7.01
CA ILE A 48 3.75 -15.23 6.58
C ILE A 48 3.95 -15.21 5.07
N LYS A 49 3.12 -14.44 4.37
CA LYS A 49 3.19 -14.21 2.93
C LYS A 49 2.93 -12.73 2.63
N ALA A 50 3.23 -12.28 1.42
CA ALA A 50 2.82 -10.97 0.92
C ALA A 50 1.97 -11.15 -0.34
N VAL A 51 0.64 -11.10 -0.18
CA VAL A 51 -0.33 -11.44 -1.23
C VAL A 51 -1.36 -10.33 -1.39
N GLU A 52 -2.00 -10.29 -2.55
CA GLU A 52 -3.10 -9.38 -2.83
C GLU A 52 -4.21 -9.49 -1.77
N ARG A 53 -4.90 -8.38 -1.53
CA ARG A 53 -5.99 -8.29 -0.56
C ARG A 53 -7.26 -8.92 -1.11
N THR A 54 -7.91 -9.75 -0.32
CA THR A 54 -9.23 -10.36 -0.55
C THR A 54 -10.05 -10.25 0.72
N ASP A 55 -11.37 -10.39 0.66
CA ASP A 55 -12.23 -10.30 1.84
C ASP A 55 -11.85 -11.32 2.93
N HIS A 56 -11.42 -12.52 2.51
CA HIS A 56 -11.01 -13.58 3.43
C HIS A 56 -9.67 -13.28 4.13
N ASN A 57 -8.69 -12.68 3.43
CA ASN A 57 -7.35 -12.44 3.99
C ASN A 57 -7.16 -11.03 4.57
N ALA A 58 -8.06 -10.10 4.24
CA ALA A 58 -8.03 -8.71 4.66
C ALA A 58 -7.81 -8.50 6.18
N PRO A 59 -8.47 -9.27 7.07
CA PRO A 59 -8.24 -9.17 8.52
C PRO A 59 -6.82 -9.57 8.93
N TYR A 60 -6.20 -10.51 8.22
CA TYR A 60 -4.84 -11.02 8.50
C TYR A 60 -3.73 -10.12 7.97
N GLN A 61 -4.08 -9.05 7.27
CA GLN A 61 -3.16 -8.03 6.75
C GLN A 61 -3.05 -6.80 7.65
N LYS A 62 -3.88 -6.74 8.70
CA LYS A 62 -3.84 -5.66 9.69
C LYS A 62 -2.72 -5.92 10.69
N LEU A 63 -1.71 -5.05 10.68
CA LEU A 63 -0.54 -5.12 11.53
C LEU A 63 -0.49 -3.92 12.47
N THR A 64 0.38 -4.00 13.47
CA THR A 64 0.66 -2.93 14.41
C THR A 64 2.16 -2.84 14.61
N THR A 65 2.72 -1.63 14.52
CA THR A 65 4.11 -1.40 14.94
C THR A 65 4.15 -0.99 16.40
N GLN A 66 4.96 -1.68 17.20
CA GLN A 66 5.09 -1.43 18.64
C GLN A 66 6.56 -1.15 18.94
N SER A 67 6.87 -0.01 19.56
CA SER A 67 8.19 0.22 20.17
C SER A 67 8.09 -0.06 21.67
N GLU A 68 9.20 -0.34 22.35
CA GLU A 68 9.21 -0.45 23.83
C GLU A 68 9.83 0.78 24.48
N ASP A 69 10.67 1.49 23.73
CA ASP A 69 11.48 2.61 24.17
C ASP A 69 11.86 3.48 22.96
N PHE A 70 12.79 4.42 23.17
CA PHE A 70 13.32 5.31 22.13
C PHE A 70 14.46 4.71 21.31
N SER A 71 14.73 3.40 21.41
CA SER A 71 15.86 2.74 20.72
C SER A 71 15.69 2.59 19.20
N LYS A 72 14.59 3.13 18.65
CA LYS A 72 14.15 2.96 17.24
C LYS A 72 13.88 1.51 16.85
N MET A 73 14.00 0.56 17.79
CA MET A 73 13.61 -0.82 17.59
C MET A 73 12.09 -0.92 17.67
N LEU A 74 11.51 -1.73 16.78
CA LEU A 74 10.10 -2.03 16.81
C LEU A 74 9.81 -3.52 16.63
N TYR A 75 8.63 -3.91 17.07
CA TYR A 75 7.99 -5.18 16.81
C TYR A 75 6.85 -4.97 15.82
N ILE A 76 6.64 -5.93 14.94
CA ILE A 76 5.50 -5.94 14.01
C ILE A 76 4.55 -7.04 14.46
N PHE A 77 3.37 -6.64 14.91
CA PHE A 77 2.36 -7.53 15.46
C PHE A 77 1.18 -7.65 14.51
N ALA A 78 0.80 -8.88 14.16
CA ALA A 78 -0.39 -9.15 13.37
C ALA A 78 -1.62 -9.28 14.28
N GLU A 79 -2.57 -8.36 14.13
CA GLU A 79 -3.68 -8.22 15.06
C GLU A 79 -4.62 -9.44 15.02
N LYS A 80 -5.03 -9.88 13.82
CA LYS A 80 -6.00 -10.98 13.72
C LYS A 80 -5.45 -12.33 14.19
N SER A 81 -4.19 -12.63 13.87
CA SER A 81 -3.57 -13.91 14.25
C SER A 81 -2.85 -13.86 15.59
N GLN A 82 -2.82 -12.70 16.25
CA GLN A 82 -2.18 -12.46 17.55
C GLN A 82 -0.71 -12.92 17.58
N ARG A 83 0.05 -12.55 16.55
CA ARG A 83 1.40 -13.04 16.33
C ARG A 83 2.38 -11.95 15.94
N TYR A 84 3.56 -12.00 16.51
CA TYR A 84 4.71 -11.22 16.11
C TYR A 84 5.34 -11.82 14.85
N ILE A 85 5.71 -10.94 13.92
CA ILE A 85 6.56 -11.29 12.80
C ILE A 85 7.99 -11.44 13.34
N CYS A 86 8.59 -12.61 13.14
CA CYS A 86 9.92 -12.91 13.67
C CYS A 86 10.72 -13.75 12.69
N PHE A 87 12.05 -13.69 12.80
CA PHE A 87 12.89 -14.77 12.32
C PHE A 87 13.00 -15.87 13.37
N ASN A 88 12.99 -17.14 12.97
CA ASN A 88 13.33 -18.23 13.90
C ASN A 88 14.86 -18.46 13.95
N LYS A 89 15.31 -19.41 14.78
CA LYS A 89 16.73 -19.81 14.88
C LYS A 89 17.36 -20.26 13.56
N LYS A 90 16.55 -20.73 12.60
CA LYS A 90 16.98 -21.10 11.23
C LYS A 90 16.85 -19.92 10.24
N TRP A 91 16.68 -18.70 10.75
CA TRP A 91 16.48 -17.47 9.99
C TRP A 91 15.33 -17.51 8.96
N LYS A 92 14.30 -18.32 9.24
CA LYS A 92 13.06 -18.32 8.45
C LYS A 92 12.05 -17.36 9.08
N LEU A 93 11.38 -16.59 8.25
CA LEU A 93 10.30 -15.70 8.67
C LEU A 93 9.08 -16.51 9.13
N VAL A 94 8.58 -16.23 10.33
CA VAL A 94 7.48 -16.96 10.99
C VAL A 94 6.66 -16.06 11.91
N GLY A 95 5.38 -16.40 12.09
CA GLY A 95 4.51 -15.78 13.08
C GLY A 95 4.59 -16.47 14.46
N LEU A 96 5.05 -15.77 15.49
CA LEU A 96 5.19 -16.28 16.87
C LEU A 96 4.20 -15.62 17.83
N LEU A 97 3.64 -16.39 18.77
CA LEU A 97 2.72 -15.87 19.79
C LEU A 97 3.41 -14.96 20.82
N LYS A 98 4.70 -15.21 21.08
CA LYS A 98 5.50 -14.44 22.05
C LYS A 98 6.63 -13.72 21.32
N LYS A 99 6.86 -12.46 21.68
CA LYS A 99 8.03 -11.71 21.23
C LYS A 99 9.30 -12.38 21.75
N GLN A 100 10.29 -12.49 20.87
CA GLN A 100 11.62 -13.02 21.16
C GLN A 100 12.64 -11.92 20.85
N LYS A 101 13.37 -11.47 21.87
CA LYS A 101 14.41 -10.44 21.72
C LYS A 101 15.46 -10.88 20.70
N GLY A 102 15.90 -9.96 19.87
CA GLY A 102 16.81 -10.18 18.73
C GLY A 102 16.16 -10.83 17.50
N TYR A 103 15.04 -11.55 17.65
CA TYR A 103 14.43 -12.31 16.55
C TYR A 103 13.17 -11.65 15.98
N CYS A 104 12.40 -10.95 16.82
CA CYS A 104 11.18 -10.25 16.45
C CYS A 104 11.35 -8.73 16.39
N GLN A 105 12.58 -8.24 16.57
CA GLN A 105 12.91 -6.82 16.62
C GLN A 105 13.52 -6.37 15.29
N PHE A 106 13.06 -5.21 14.81
CA PHE A 106 13.49 -4.62 13.55
C PHE A 106 13.78 -3.14 13.71
N TYR A 107 14.74 -2.65 12.93
CA TYR A 107 14.88 -1.25 12.57
C TYR A 107 14.04 -0.98 11.32
N GLU A 108 13.21 0.06 11.37
CA GLU A 108 12.51 0.62 10.21
C GLU A 108 13.41 1.67 9.57
N GLU A 109 13.85 1.41 8.33
CA GLU A 109 14.84 2.23 7.63
C GLU A 109 14.35 2.61 6.24
N TYR A 110 14.73 3.79 5.77
CA TYR A 110 14.44 4.21 4.41
C TYR A 110 15.52 3.71 3.44
N ASN A 111 15.08 3.13 2.33
CA ASN A 111 15.88 2.83 1.15
C ASN A 111 15.29 3.60 -0.04
N GLY A 112 15.80 4.83 -0.25
CA GLY A 112 15.17 5.78 -1.15
C GLY A 112 13.77 6.18 -0.65
N SER A 113 12.75 5.99 -1.48
CA SER A 113 11.35 6.29 -1.15
C SER A 113 10.61 5.14 -0.44
N TYR A 114 11.27 4.01 -0.19
CA TYR A 114 10.66 2.81 0.38
C TYR A 114 11.16 2.53 1.79
N LEU A 115 10.35 1.79 2.55
CA LEU A 115 10.73 1.28 3.86
C LEU A 115 11.37 -0.10 3.72
N THR A 116 12.33 -0.38 4.60
CA THR A 116 12.95 -1.68 4.79
C THR A 116 12.96 -2.00 6.27
N TYR A 117 12.88 -3.29 6.61
CA TYR A 117 12.86 -3.74 8.00
C TYR A 117 14.05 -4.66 8.26
N ARG A 118 15.12 -4.09 8.85
CA ARG A 118 16.33 -4.84 9.19
C ARG A 118 16.20 -5.46 10.57
N ASN A 119 16.41 -6.75 10.70
CA ASN A 119 16.47 -7.42 11.99
C ASN A 119 17.66 -6.91 12.81
N VAL A 120 17.43 -6.64 14.10
CA VAL A 120 18.42 -6.07 15.02
C VAL A 120 19.64 -6.98 15.23
N ASN A 121 19.47 -8.31 15.16
CA ASN A 121 20.51 -9.27 15.57
C ASN A 121 21.34 -9.85 14.41
N ASN A 122 20.83 -9.90 13.18
CA ASN A 122 21.50 -10.63 12.08
C ASN A 122 21.57 -9.86 10.76
N SER A 123 21.28 -8.56 10.76
CA SER A 123 21.28 -7.71 9.56
C SER A 123 20.40 -8.23 8.40
N ARG A 124 19.55 -9.23 8.65
CA ARG A 124 18.60 -9.79 7.68
C ARG A 124 17.41 -8.87 7.54
N TYR A 125 16.96 -8.71 6.31
CA TYR A 125 15.81 -7.89 6.01
C TYR A 125 14.54 -8.73 5.87
N LEU A 126 13.43 -8.19 6.36
CA LEU A 126 12.11 -8.65 5.96
C LEU A 126 12.00 -8.55 4.44
N GLY A 127 11.50 -9.57 3.76
CA GLY A 127 11.39 -9.53 2.31
C GLY A 127 10.60 -10.70 1.72
N PHE A 128 9.99 -10.45 0.57
CA PHE A 128 9.14 -11.40 -0.13
C PHE A 128 9.51 -11.43 -1.61
N ASN A 129 9.55 -12.63 -2.20
CA ASN A 129 9.76 -12.77 -3.63
C ASN A 129 8.51 -12.35 -4.42
N LYS A 130 8.60 -12.34 -5.76
CA LYS A 130 7.48 -11.98 -6.65
C LYS A 130 6.21 -12.79 -6.42
N SER A 131 6.33 -14.04 -5.98
CA SER A 131 5.20 -14.93 -5.68
C SER A 131 4.65 -14.75 -4.25
N GLY A 132 5.14 -13.78 -3.49
CA GLY A 132 4.68 -13.48 -2.14
C GLY A 132 5.23 -14.37 -1.04
N TYR A 133 6.24 -15.19 -1.31
CA TYR A 133 6.87 -16.06 -0.30
C TYR A 133 8.07 -15.39 0.36
N PRO A 134 8.30 -15.62 1.67
CA PRO A 134 9.45 -15.06 2.38
C PRO A 134 10.78 -15.48 1.74
N ILE A 135 11.67 -14.51 1.60
CA ILE A 135 13.01 -14.74 1.08
C ILE A 135 13.89 -15.33 2.19
N LYS A 136 14.56 -16.45 1.91
CA LYS A 136 15.46 -17.14 2.87
C LYS A 136 16.92 -16.70 2.74
N ASN A 137 17.36 -16.34 1.54
CA ASN A 137 18.76 -16.07 1.19
C ASN A 137 18.89 -14.67 0.55
N ARG A 138 19.93 -14.43 -0.25
CA ARG A 138 20.03 -13.19 -1.02
C ARG A 138 18.87 -13.10 -2.01
N GLY A 139 18.14 -12.00 -1.93
CA GLY A 139 17.10 -11.62 -2.88
C GLY A 139 17.53 -10.37 -3.65
N ARG A 140 16.74 -9.98 -4.65
CA ARG A 140 16.93 -8.68 -5.29
C ARG A 140 16.59 -7.56 -4.30
N GLN A 141 17.28 -6.43 -4.39
CA GLN A 141 17.16 -5.36 -3.39
C GLN A 141 15.72 -4.84 -3.27
N GLU A 142 15.01 -4.72 -4.39
CA GLU A 142 13.61 -4.28 -4.44
C GLU A 142 12.64 -5.22 -3.72
N CYS A 143 13.04 -6.46 -3.42
CA CYS A 143 12.20 -7.43 -2.73
C CYS A 143 12.26 -7.34 -1.19
N PHE A 144 13.04 -6.39 -0.68
CA PHE A 144 13.07 -6.00 0.72
C PHE A 144 12.38 -4.65 0.97
N ASN A 145 11.84 -4.02 -0.08
CA ASN A 145 11.18 -2.73 -0.02
C ASN A 145 9.68 -2.88 0.29
N PHE A 146 9.17 -1.94 1.09
CA PHE A 146 7.79 -1.87 1.55
C PHE A 146 7.24 -0.46 1.47
N ILE A 147 5.92 -0.39 1.35
CA ILE A 147 5.13 0.82 1.58
C ILE A 147 4.26 0.57 2.80
N LYS A 148 4.29 1.49 3.77
CA LYS A 148 3.47 1.46 4.99
C LYS A 148 2.32 2.44 4.84
N TYR A 149 1.11 1.98 5.09
CA TYR A 149 -0.09 2.80 5.01
C TYR A 149 -1.10 2.40 6.08
N ASN A 150 -2.04 3.29 6.39
CA ASN A 150 -3.11 3.01 7.33
C ASN A 150 -4.20 2.16 6.63
N PRO A 151 -4.52 0.94 7.11
CA PRO A 151 -5.53 0.09 6.50
C PRO A 151 -6.95 0.66 6.57
N HIS A 152 -7.17 1.64 7.44
CA HIS A 152 -8.45 2.32 7.64
C HIS A 152 -8.48 3.73 7.03
N ALA A 153 -7.43 4.12 6.28
CA ALA A 153 -7.48 5.37 5.55
C ALA A 153 -8.52 5.28 4.43
N ASP A 154 -9.70 5.83 4.69
CA ASP A 154 -10.70 6.10 3.67
C ASP A 154 -10.52 7.54 3.18
N ILE A 155 -9.97 7.67 1.98
CA ILE A 155 -9.74 8.96 1.32
C ILE A 155 -11.07 9.68 1.09
N ASN A 156 -12.14 8.97 0.75
CA ASN A 156 -13.44 9.58 0.50
C ASN A 156 -14.03 10.13 1.80
N HIS A 157 -13.92 9.36 2.88
CA HIS A 157 -14.31 9.83 4.21
C HIS A 157 -13.48 11.05 4.65
N HIS A 158 -12.15 11.00 4.50
CA HIS A 158 -11.28 12.12 4.81
C HIS A 158 -11.66 13.38 4.01
N ASN A 159 -11.84 13.24 2.69
CA ASN A 159 -12.25 14.33 1.81
C ASN A 159 -13.62 14.88 2.21
N SER A 160 -14.57 14.02 2.60
CA SER A 160 -15.90 14.45 3.06
C SER A 160 -15.83 15.34 4.29
N LEU A 161 -14.97 15.02 5.25
CA LEU A 161 -14.78 15.80 6.47
C LEU A 161 -14.10 17.15 6.17
N VAL A 162 -13.04 17.15 5.36
CA VAL A 162 -12.33 18.38 4.99
C VAL A 162 -13.24 19.33 4.19
N ASN A 163 -14.07 18.79 3.30
CA ASN A 163 -15.05 19.57 2.54
C ASN A 163 -16.20 20.08 3.42
N ALA A 164 -16.58 19.33 4.47
CA ALA A 164 -17.61 19.76 5.42
C ALA A 164 -17.12 20.94 6.28
N ASP A 165 -15.85 20.91 6.73
CA ASP A 165 -15.24 21.95 7.57
C ASP A 165 -14.98 23.26 6.79
N MET A 166 -14.80 23.16 5.46
CA MET A 166 -14.62 24.32 4.57
C MET A 166 -15.91 25.05 4.20
N GLY A 167 -17.03 24.78 4.87
CA GLY A 167 -18.29 25.48 4.64
C GLY A 167 -18.93 25.10 3.30
N GLY A 168 -19.49 23.89 3.24
CA GLY A 168 -20.65 23.54 2.41
C GLY A 168 -20.75 24.15 1.00
N MET A 169 -19.85 23.77 0.09
CA MET A 169 -20.26 23.65 -1.31
C MET A 169 -20.72 22.21 -1.50
N GLY A 170 -22.03 21.98 -1.46
CA GLY A 170 -22.60 20.65 -1.73
C GLY A 170 -22.11 20.09 -3.07
N PRO A 171 -22.24 18.77 -3.29
CA PRO A 171 -21.92 18.17 -4.59
C PRO A 171 -22.63 18.96 -5.69
N ARG A 172 -21.89 19.50 -6.65
CA ARG A 172 -22.51 20.09 -7.83
C ARG A 172 -23.24 18.96 -8.53
N ASP A 173 -24.57 19.03 -8.54
CA ASP A 173 -25.39 18.18 -9.40
C ASP A 173 -24.82 18.25 -10.82
N PRO A 174 -24.80 17.12 -11.56
CA PRO A 174 -24.46 17.16 -12.97
C PRO A 174 -25.38 18.19 -13.61
N TYR A 175 -24.81 19.18 -14.28
CA TYR A 175 -25.54 20.14 -15.09
C TYR A 175 -26.37 19.37 -16.14
N VAL A 176 -27.61 19.04 -15.81
CA VAL A 176 -28.60 18.61 -16.79
C VAL A 176 -28.98 19.89 -17.53
N VAL A 177 -28.38 20.08 -18.70
CA VAL A 177 -28.82 21.09 -19.66
C VAL A 177 -30.25 20.73 -20.06
N SER A 178 -31.22 21.35 -19.38
CA SER A 178 -32.62 21.29 -19.77
C SER A 178 -32.77 22.02 -21.10
N ARG A 179 -32.77 21.27 -22.20
CA ARG A 179 -33.15 21.82 -23.52
C ARG A 179 -34.64 22.11 -23.48
N LYS A 180 -34.96 23.40 -23.29
CA LYS A 180 -36.30 23.96 -23.46
C LYS A 180 -36.82 23.64 -24.88
N PRO A 181 -38.06 23.16 -25.07
CA PRO A 181 -38.60 22.95 -26.41
C PRO A 181 -38.88 24.30 -27.08
N SER A 182 -38.37 24.49 -28.30
CA SER A 182 -38.80 25.60 -29.17
C SER A 182 -40.18 25.29 -29.76
N PRO A 183 -41.08 26.27 -29.90
CA PRO A 183 -42.43 26.03 -30.37
C PRO A 183 -42.47 25.71 -31.86
N ALA A 184 -43.44 24.86 -32.21
CA ALA A 184 -43.71 24.33 -33.53
C ALA A 184 -43.93 25.43 -34.59
N ARG A 185 -43.42 25.17 -35.79
CA ARG A 185 -43.92 25.78 -37.03
C ARG A 185 -44.35 24.66 -37.96
N ASP A 186 -45.66 24.62 -38.19
CA ASP A 186 -46.28 23.88 -39.28
C ASP A 186 -45.64 24.23 -40.62
N ASN A 187 -45.38 23.21 -41.43
CA ASN A 187 -45.55 23.29 -42.87
C ASN A 187 -45.74 21.89 -43.45
N THR A 188 -46.99 21.60 -43.80
CA THR A 188 -47.47 20.55 -44.70
C THR A 188 -46.59 20.35 -45.94
N LYS A 189 -46.30 19.08 -46.27
CA LYS A 189 -46.54 18.46 -47.59
C LYS A 189 -46.24 16.95 -47.58
N ASN A 190 -47.13 16.22 -48.26
CA ASN A 190 -47.27 14.77 -48.35
C ASN A 190 -46.20 14.07 -49.22
N SER A 191 -45.98 12.77 -48.97
CA SER A 191 -45.75 11.64 -49.92
C SER A 191 -44.75 10.63 -49.31
N LEU A 192 -45.21 9.50 -48.77
CA LEU A 192 -45.34 8.16 -49.37
C LEU A 192 -44.03 7.37 -49.62
N LEU A 193 -44.05 6.11 -49.14
CA LEU A 193 -43.26 4.90 -49.50
C LEU A 193 -42.10 4.44 -48.59
N GLN A 194 -42.41 3.35 -47.88
CA GLN A 194 -41.77 2.01 -47.85
C GLN A 194 -40.28 1.77 -47.49
N ALA A 195 -40.13 0.65 -46.77
CA ALA A 195 -39.04 -0.34 -46.75
C ALA A 195 -37.87 -0.17 -45.73
N ASP A 196 -38.01 -0.92 -44.64
CA ASP A 196 -37.12 -1.98 -44.13
C ASP A 196 -35.62 -1.97 -44.53
N SER A 197 -34.73 -1.90 -43.53
CA SER A 197 -33.56 -2.80 -43.39
C SER A 197 -32.66 -2.44 -42.19
N THR A 198 -32.41 -3.46 -41.38
CA THR A 198 -31.29 -3.74 -40.48
C THR A 198 -30.12 -2.74 -40.38
N ARG A 199 -29.76 -2.33 -39.15
CA ARG A 199 -28.35 -2.11 -38.78
C ARG A 199 -28.10 -2.17 -37.26
N GLU A 200 -27.31 -3.15 -36.87
CA GLU A 200 -26.62 -3.24 -35.57
C GLU A 200 -25.87 -1.94 -35.26
N THR A 201 -25.96 -1.45 -34.02
CA THR A 201 -25.10 -0.37 -33.54
C THR A 201 -24.31 -0.84 -32.32
N ILE A 202 -23.01 -0.94 -32.58
CA ILE A 202 -21.89 -1.25 -31.72
C ILE A 202 -21.91 -0.38 -30.45
N HIS A 203 -21.89 -1.02 -29.28
CA HIS A 203 -21.58 -0.36 -28.01
C HIS A 203 -20.09 0.04 -27.99
N THR A 204 -19.79 1.31 -28.25
CA THR A 204 -18.45 1.87 -27.98
C THR A 204 -18.34 2.28 -26.52
N THR A 205 -17.73 1.42 -25.71
CA THR A 205 -17.35 1.73 -24.32
C THR A 205 -16.07 2.56 -24.33
N HIS A 206 -16.15 3.83 -23.94
CA HIS A 206 -14.98 4.71 -23.81
C HIS A 206 -14.16 4.34 -22.55
N HIS A 207 -13.08 3.60 -22.75
CA HIS A 207 -12.09 3.36 -21.70
C HIS A 207 -11.17 4.59 -21.53
N TYR A 208 -11.31 5.29 -20.41
CA TYR A 208 -10.32 6.29 -19.97
C TYR A 208 -9.03 5.59 -19.53
N ARG A 209 -8.02 5.59 -20.40
CA ARG A 209 -6.64 5.19 -20.06
C ARG A 209 -5.90 6.38 -19.43
N HIS A 210 -5.61 6.32 -18.13
CA HIS A 210 -4.61 7.18 -17.50
C HIS A 210 -3.20 6.65 -17.80
N SER A 211 -2.44 7.35 -18.65
CA SER A 211 -1.01 7.08 -18.84
C SER A 211 -0.18 8.00 -17.93
N ASN A 212 0.47 7.44 -16.90
CA ASN A 212 1.46 8.17 -16.12
C ASN A 212 2.82 8.11 -16.81
N ARG A 213 3.07 9.04 -17.74
CA ARG A 213 4.34 9.21 -18.45
C ARG A 213 5.22 10.20 -17.69
N TRP A 214 6.06 9.69 -16.78
CA TRP A 214 7.12 10.48 -16.15
C TRP A 214 8.16 10.90 -17.21
N LYS A 215 8.25 12.22 -17.46
CA LYS A 215 9.27 12.82 -18.33
C LYS A 215 10.63 12.71 -17.64
N MET A 216 11.53 11.89 -18.19
CA MET A 216 12.97 11.98 -17.93
C MET A 216 13.51 13.21 -18.67
N ARG A 217 14.19 14.11 -17.95
CA ARG A 217 14.97 15.21 -18.52
C ARG A 217 16.18 14.64 -19.26
N GLN A 218 16.36 15.07 -20.50
CA GLN A 218 17.54 14.77 -21.32
C GLN A 218 18.77 15.52 -20.80
N GLY A 219 19.92 14.86 -20.80
CA GLY A 219 21.19 15.55 -20.62
C GLY A 219 22.35 14.70 -20.14
N GLU A 220 22.62 13.51 -20.70
CA GLU A 220 24.00 12.97 -20.72
C GLU A 220 24.19 11.95 -21.85
N LYS A 221 25.34 12.05 -22.50
CA LYS A 221 25.63 11.59 -23.87
C LYS A 221 25.82 10.06 -23.93
N MET A 222 25.12 9.39 -24.84
CA MET A 222 25.48 8.04 -25.29
C MET A 222 26.16 8.08 -26.65
N SER A 223 27.39 7.57 -26.70
CA SER A 223 28.10 7.21 -27.92
C SER A 223 27.79 5.76 -28.26
N ALA A 224 27.26 5.50 -29.45
CA ALA A 224 27.32 4.23 -30.15
C ALA A 224 27.33 4.56 -31.65
N PRO A 225 27.80 3.70 -32.60
CA PRO A 225 27.05 2.47 -32.86
C PRO A 225 27.81 1.26 -33.49
N ARG A 226 27.02 0.18 -33.64
CA ARG A 226 27.09 -0.95 -34.62
C ARG A 226 27.86 -2.19 -34.10
N ARG A 227 27.45 -3.44 -34.36
CA ARG A 227 26.55 -4.03 -35.37
C ARG A 227 26.19 -5.47 -34.92
N TRP A 228 24.95 -5.93 -35.12
CA TRP A 228 24.55 -7.33 -35.00
C TRP A 228 24.96 -8.12 -36.25
N PRO A 229 25.22 -9.43 -36.13
CA PRO A 229 24.67 -10.38 -37.11
C PRO A 229 23.83 -11.51 -36.51
N HIS A 230 22.89 -11.96 -37.33
CA HIS A 230 21.88 -13.00 -37.12
C HIS A 230 22.43 -14.40 -37.47
N GLU A 231 21.82 -15.42 -36.85
CA GLU A 231 21.70 -16.84 -37.25
C GLU A 231 22.95 -17.73 -37.42
N SER A 232 23.00 -18.82 -36.63
CA SER A 232 22.89 -20.20 -37.16
C SER A 232 22.77 -21.23 -36.03
N ARG A 233 21.93 -22.24 -36.30
CA ARG A 233 21.62 -23.44 -35.51
C ARG A 233 22.86 -24.19 -34.99
N LEU A 234 22.72 -24.90 -33.87
CA LEU A 234 22.86 -26.37 -33.81
C LEU A 234 22.56 -26.90 -32.39
N PHE A 235 21.60 -27.82 -32.32
CA PHE A 235 21.45 -28.80 -31.24
C PHE A 235 22.65 -29.75 -31.26
N VAL A 236 23.28 -30.03 -30.12
CA VAL A 236 23.80 -31.38 -29.78
C VAL A 236 23.68 -31.58 -28.27
N GLU A 237 23.28 -32.81 -27.98
CA GLU A 237 22.89 -33.45 -26.74
C GLU A 237 24.06 -33.84 -25.83
N ALA A 238 23.70 -34.38 -24.67
CA ALA A 238 24.52 -34.81 -23.54
C ALA A 238 25.81 -35.61 -23.86
N ASN A 239 26.81 -35.50 -22.98
CA ASN A 239 27.26 -36.67 -22.19
C ASN A 239 28.17 -36.33 -21.01
N LYS A 240 28.07 -37.22 -20.03
CA LYS A 240 28.82 -37.40 -18.77
C LYS A 240 30.33 -37.14 -18.91
N TYR A 241 30.94 -36.47 -17.92
CA TYR A 241 31.75 -37.04 -16.82
C TYR A 241 32.05 -35.94 -15.80
#